data_AF-A0A1U9W137-F1
#
_entry.id   AF-A0A1U9W137-F1
#
_cell.length_a   1.000
_cell.length_b   1.000
_cell.length_c   1.000
_cell.angle_alpha   90.00
_cell.angle_beta   90.00
_cell.angle_gamma   90.00
#
_symmetry.space_group_name_H-M   'P 1'
#
loop_
_entity.id
_entity.type
_entity.pdbx_description
1 polymer ?
#
loop_
_entity_poly.entity_id
_entity_poly.type
_entity_poly.pdbx_seq_one_letter_code
_entity_poly.pdbx_strand_id
1 'polypeptide(L)'
;IAAIRQSSGDLVLNVDSDSTVASDVVTKLALKMQNPRVGAVMGQLIASNRADTWLTRLIDMEYWLACNEERAAQARFGAVMCCCGPSAMYRRSALLSLLDQYETQLFRGRPSDFGE
;
A
#
# COMPACT_ATOMS: atom_id res chain seq x y z
N ILE A 1 -9.78 9.17 -3.96
CA ILE A 1 -9.15 10.08 -4.95
C ILE A 1 -9.32 11.56 -4.59
N ALA A 2 -10.54 12.07 -4.38
CA ALA A 2 -10.77 13.47 -4.00
C ALA A 2 -9.88 13.94 -2.83
N ALA A 3 -9.74 13.08 -1.80
CA ALA A 3 -8.84 13.34 -0.66
C ALA A 3 -7.37 13.56 -1.07
N ILE A 4 -6.85 12.82 -2.06
CA ILE A 4 -5.47 12.99 -2.54
C ILE A 4 -5.31 14.35 -3.22
N ARG A 5 -6.28 14.76 -4.05
CA ARG A 5 -6.27 16.07 -4.73
C ARG A 5 -6.33 17.23 -3.73
N GLN A 6 -7.17 17.11 -2.70
CA GLN A 6 -7.34 18.13 -1.67
C GLN A 6 -6.22 18.14 -0.62
N SER A 7 -5.47 17.05 -0.48
CA SER A 7 -4.33 16.99 0.45
C SER A 7 -3.19 17.91 0.02
N SER A 8 -2.44 18.42 0.99
CA SER A 8 -1.27 19.30 0.80
C SER A 8 0.06 18.65 1.20
N GLY A 9 0.04 17.46 1.79
CA GLY A 9 1.26 16.76 2.23
C GLY A 9 2.06 16.17 1.06
N ASP A 10 3.39 16.14 1.20
CA ASP A 10 4.28 15.53 0.19
C ASP A 10 4.13 14.01 0.09
N LEU A 11 3.71 13.39 1.20
CA LEU A 11 3.49 11.95 1.35
C LEU A 11 2.03 11.69 1.71
N VAL A 12 1.45 10.65 1.10
CA VAL A 12 0.09 10.19 1.37
C VAL A 12 0.15 8.76 1.89
N LEU A 13 -0.39 8.54 3.09
CA LEU A 13 -0.55 7.20 3.67
C LEU A 13 -1.99 6.73 3.45
N ASN A 14 -2.16 5.58 2.80
CA ASN A 14 -3.43 4.90 2.68
C ASN A 14 -3.61 3.88 3.82
N VAL A 15 -4.81 3.85 4.40
CA VAL A 15 -5.21 2.95 5.48
C VAL A 15 -6.66 2.56 5.25
N ASP A 16 -6.96 1.27 5.37
CA ASP A 16 -8.32 0.74 5.22
C ASP A 16 -9.11 0.97 6.52
N SER A 17 -10.43 1.11 6.42
CA SER A 17 -11.28 1.46 7.57
C SER A 17 -11.38 0.37 8.64
N ASP A 18 -11.00 -0.86 8.31
CA ASP A 18 -10.96 -2.02 9.20
C ASP A 18 -9.56 -2.26 9.81
N SER A 19 -8.60 -1.38 9.52
CA SER A 19 -7.20 -1.54 9.91
C SER A 19 -6.81 -0.63 11.07
N THR A 20 -5.96 -1.15 11.96
CA THR A 20 -5.35 -0.37 13.05
C THR A 20 -3.89 -0.11 12.75
N VAL A 21 -3.44 1.13 12.97
CA VAL A 21 -2.07 1.55 12.66
C VAL A 21 -1.24 1.57 13.93
N ALA A 22 -0.12 0.83 13.95
CA ALA A 22 0.82 0.89 15.06
C ALA A 22 1.45 2.30 15.14
N SER A 23 1.71 2.76 16.36
CA SER A 23 2.14 4.14 16.63
C SER A 23 3.43 4.57 15.93
N ASP A 24 4.26 3.61 15.53
CA ASP A 24 5.55 3.83 14.89
C ASP A 24 5.55 3.63 13.36
N VAL A 25 4.43 3.22 12.76
CA VAL A 25 4.32 2.94 11.31
C VAL A 25 4.65 4.18 10.50
N VAL A 26 4.06 5.34 10.83
CA VAL A 26 4.28 6.58 10.09
C VAL A 26 5.76 6.95 10.10
N THR A 27 6.40 6.89 11.27
CA THR A 27 7.83 7.20 11.41
C THR A 27 8.70 6.23 10.59
N LYS A 28 8.44 4.92 10.68
CA LYS A 28 9.19 3.90 9.94
C LYS A 28 9.07 4.06 8.43
N LEU A 29 7.87 4.32 7.92
CA LEU A 29 7.62 4.53 6.49
C LEU A 29 8.23 5.84 5.99
N ALA A 30 8.04 6.94 6.73
CA ALA A 30 8.60 8.25 6.37
C ALA A 30 10.13 8.22 6.29
N LEU A 31 10.80 7.49 7.20
CA LEU A 31 12.26 7.31 7.16
C LEU A 31 12.72 6.68 5.84
N LYS A 32 12.01 5.68 5.31
CA LYS A 32 12.34 5.06 4.03
C LYS A 32 12.04 5.98 2.84
N MET A 33 11.00 6.80 2.96
CA MET A 33 10.63 7.82 1.97
C MET A 33 11.58 9.04 1.94
N GLN A 34 12.61 9.12 2.79
CA GLN A 34 13.61 10.18 2.67
C GLN A 34 14.43 10.08 1.37
N ASN A 35 14.59 8.87 0.82
CA ASN A 35 15.26 8.69 -0.46
C ASN A 35 14.34 9.16 -1.61
N PRO A 36 14.68 10.24 -2.35
CA PRO A 36 13.83 10.82 -3.39
C PRO A 36 13.50 9.85 -4.53
N ARG A 37 14.30 8.79 -4.72
CA ARG A 37 14.07 7.75 -5.74
C ARG A 37 12.99 6.73 -5.36
N VAL A 38 12.58 6.68 -4.10
CA VAL A 38 11.54 5.77 -3.63
C VAL A 38 10.17 6.40 -3.88
N GLY A 39 9.34 5.77 -4.73
CA GLY A 39 8.00 6.24 -5.05
C GLY A 39 6.93 5.82 -4.03
N ALA A 40 7.12 4.66 -3.39
CA ALA A 40 6.20 4.10 -2.42
C ALA A 40 6.93 3.18 -1.43
N VAL A 41 6.34 3.02 -0.25
CA VAL A 41 6.74 2.05 0.78
C VAL A 41 5.49 1.44 1.40
N MET A 42 5.59 0.20 1.88
CA MET A 42 4.49 -0.47 2.55
C MET A 42 4.88 -0.94 3.95
N GLY A 43 3.90 -0.99 4.84
CA GLY A 43 4.03 -1.58 6.17
C GLY A 43 3.76 -3.09 6.13
N GLN A 44 4.07 -3.73 7.26
CA GLN A 44 3.67 -5.12 7.50
C GLN A 44 2.20 -5.17 7.91
N LEU A 45 1.47 -6.11 7.32
CA LEU A 45 0.11 -6.45 7.73
C LEU A 45 0.15 -7.59 8.75
N ILE A 46 -0.71 -7.50 9.76
CA ILE A 46 -0.88 -8.52 10.80
C ILE A 46 -2.37 -8.69 11.03
N ALA A 47 -2.87 -9.93 10.94
CA ALA A 47 -4.27 -10.19 11.23
C ALA A 47 -4.53 -10.05 12.74
N SER A 48 -5.49 -9.21 13.12
CA SER A 48 -5.80 -8.92 14.53
C SER A 48 -6.31 -10.15 15.29
N ASN A 49 -7.00 -11.05 14.59
CA ASN A 49 -7.59 -12.30 15.11
C ASN A 49 -6.72 -13.55 14.82
N ARG A 50 -5.43 -13.37 14.50
CA ARG A 50 -4.49 -14.46 14.18
C ARG A 50 -4.35 -15.54 15.27
N ALA A 51 -4.74 -15.23 16.50
CA ALA A 51 -4.69 -16.15 17.64
C ALA A 51 -6.00 -16.92 17.86
N ASP A 52 -7.08 -16.58 17.18
CA ASP A 52 -8.43 -17.08 17.48
C ASP A 52 -8.63 -18.53 16.98
N THR A 53 -8.11 -18.85 15.79
CA THR A 53 -8.30 -20.17 15.16
C THR A 53 -7.08 -20.61 14.35
N TRP A 54 -7.04 -21.89 13.97
CA TRP A 54 -6.01 -22.39 13.05
C TRP A 54 -6.11 -21.72 11.66
N LEU A 55 -7.32 -21.40 11.21
CA LEU A 55 -7.55 -20.78 9.90
C LEU A 55 -7.06 -19.32 9.88
N THR A 56 -7.41 -18.52 10.90
CA THR A 56 -6.97 -17.11 10.99
C THR A 56 -5.47 -17.00 11.13
N ARG A 57 -4.82 -17.99 11.76
CA ARG A 57 -3.36 -18.08 11.78
C ARG A 57 -2.76 -18.38 10.41
N LEU A 58 -3.37 -19.24 9.60
CA LEU A 58 -2.89 -19.49 8.22
C LEU A 58 -3.07 -18.26 7.33
N ILE A 59 -4.18 -17.53 7.49
CA ILE A 59 -4.41 -16.26 6.79
C ILE A 59 -3.34 -15.22 7.17
N ASP A 60 -2.99 -15.09 8.46
CA ASP A 60 -1.88 -14.22 8.91
C ASP A 60 -0.54 -14.62 8.27
N MET A 61 -0.26 -15.93 8.15
CA MET A 61 0.94 -16.43 7.48
C MET A 61 0.94 -16.11 5.98
N GLU A 62 -0.20 -16.21 5.30
CA GLU A 62 -0.34 -15.82 3.90
C GLU A 62 -0.05 -14.33 3.69
N TYR A 63 -0.62 -13.46 4.53
CA TYR A 63 -0.30 -12.03 4.51
C TYR A 63 1.18 -11.77 4.77
N TRP A 64 1.79 -12.52 5.69
CA TRP A 64 3.22 -12.38 5.96
C TRP A 64 4.07 -12.75 4.74
N LEU A 65 3.77 -13.86 4.07
CA LEU A 65 4.48 -14.29 2.85
C LEU A 65 4.32 -13.27 1.71
N ALA A 66 3.10 -12.78 1.48
CA ALA A 66 2.82 -11.80 0.42
C ALA A 66 3.48 -10.44 0.69
N CYS A 67 3.45 -9.96 1.94
CA CYS A 67 3.94 -8.62 2.28
C CYS A 67 5.46 -8.58 2.53
N ASN A 68 6.07 -9.69 2.94
CA ASN A 68 7.49 -9.72 3.33
C ASN A 68 8.33 -10.52 2.34
N GLU A 69 8.07 -11.82 2.18
CA GLU A 69 8.94 -12.70 1.36
C GLU A 69 8.87 -12.35 -0.12
N GLU A 70 7.66 -12.26 -0.69
CA GLU A 70 7.50 -11.92 -2.10
C GLU A 70 8.07 -10.53 -2.41
N ARG A 71 7.87 -9.57 -1.51
CA ARG A 71 8.38 -8.20 -1.67
C ARG A 71 9.88 -8.11 -1.44
N ALA A 72 10.46 -8.91 -0.56
CA ALA A 72 11.90 -9.02 -0.40
C ALA A 72 12.56 -9.55 -1.69
N ALA A 73 11.93 -10.53 -2.35
CA ALA A 73 12.37 -11.00 -3.65
C ALA A 73 12.27 -9.90 -4.73
N GLN A 74 11.12 -9.20 -4.80
CA GLN A 74 10.91 -8.10 -5.75
C GLN A 74 11.86 -6.90 -5.52
N ALA A 75 12.16 -6.59 -4.26
CA ALA A 75 13.08 -5.52 -3.89
C ALA A 75 14.50 -5.71 -4.45
N ARG A 76 14.91 -6.95 -4.77
CA ARG A 76 16.19 -7.22 -5.47
C ARG A 76 16.22 -6.63 -6.88
N PHE A 77 15.06 -6.37 -7.48
CA PHE A 77 14.90 -5.69 -8.77
C PHE A 77 14.64 -4.18 -8.61
N GLY A 78 14.63 -3.67 -7.38
CA GLY A 78 14.38 -2.25 -7.09
C GLY A 78 12.94 -1.81 -7.33
N ALA A 79 12.00 -2.74 -7.45
CA ALA A 79 10.58 -2.47 -7.68
C ALA A 79 9.71 -3.44 -6.87
N VAL A 80 8.46 -3.05 -6.63
CA VAL A 80 7.41 -3.94 -6.11
C VAL A 80 6.21 -3.84 -7.03
N MET A 81 5.55 -4.97 -7.28
CA MET A 81 4.42 -5.02 -8.23
C MET A 81 3.16 -4.37 -7.65
N CYS A 82 2.95 -4.49 -6.33
CA CYS A 82 1.80 -3.94 -5.63
C CYS A 82 2.17 -3.59 -4.18
N CYS A 83 1.77 -2.41 -3.72
CA CYS A 83 1.83 -2.04 -2.31
C CYS A 83 0.46 -2.32 -1.68
N CYS A 84 0.43 -3.10 -0.60
CA CYS A 84 -0.83 -3.50 0.04
C CYS A 84 -1.62 -2.29 0.56
N GLY A 85 -2.91 -2.25 0.24
CA GLY A 85 -3.84 -1.16 0.57
C GLY A 85 -3.86 -0.69 2.03
N PRO A 86 -3.88 -1.61 3.02
CA PRO A 86 -4.00 -1.24 4.44
C PRO A 86 -2.86 -0.40 5.02
N SER A 87 -1.67 -0.45 4.41
CA SER A 87 -0.49 0.27 4.90
C SER A 87 0.47 0.56 3.76
N ALA A 88 0.16 1.57 2.96
CA ALA A 88 1.02 2.02 1.88
C ALA A 88 1.18 3.54 1.88
N MET A 89 2.42 4.00 1.91
CA MET A 89 2.77 5.41 1.82
C MET A 89 3.39 5.71 0.45
N TYR A 90 2.85 6.72 -0.22
CA TYR A 90 3.25 7.12 -1.57
C TYR A 90 3.73 8.57 -1.58
N ARG A 91 4.61 8.88 -2.54
CA ARG A 91 4.82 10.30 -2.91
C ARG A 91 3.57 10.83 -3.57
N ARG A 92 3.09 11.98 -3.11
CA ARG A 92 1.92 12.65 -3.71
C ARG A 92 2.16 12.99 -5.17
N SER A 93 3.37 13.44 -5.53
CA SER A 93 3.74 13.73 -6.92
C SER A 93 3.63 12.52 -7.83
N ALA A 94 4.02 11.33 -7.37
CA ALA A 94 3.88 10.09 -8.13
C ALA A 94 2.40 9.73 -8.34
N LEU A 95 1.58 9.82 -7.30
CA LEU A 95 0.14 9.58 -7.40
C LEU A 95 -0.52 10.56 -8.39
N LEU A 96 -0.24 11.87 -8.26
CA LEU A 96 -0.82 12.89 -9.13
C LEU A 96 -0.47 12.68 -10.60
N SER A 97 0.71 12.13 -10.90
CA SER A 97 1.13 11.86 -12.28
C SER A 97 0.32 10.74 -12.97
N LEU A 98 -0.34 9.88 -12.18
CA LEU A 98 -1.10 8.72 -12.66
C LEU A 98 -2.60 8.81 -12.37
N LEU A 99 -3.01 9.76 -11.52
CA LEU A 99 -4.35 9.85 -10.95
C LEU A 99 -5.45 10.02 -12.00
N ASP A 100 -5.21 10.87 -13.01
CA ASP A 100 -6.16 11.07 -14.10
C ASP A 100 -6.37 9.77 -14.90
N GLN A 101 -5.27 9.06 -15.21
CA GLN A 101 -5.33 7.78 -15.93
C GLN A 101 -6.05 6.70 -15.11
N TYR A 102 -5.82 6.69 -13.80
CA TYR A 102 -6.50 5.79 -12.88
C TYR A 102 -8.00 6.06 -12.80
N GLU A 103 -8.45 7.31 -12.85
CA GLU A 103 -9.89 7.66 -12.84
C GLU A 103 -10.58 7.34 -14.17
N THR A 104 -9.88 7.46 -15.29
CA THR A 104 -10.46 7.30 -16.63
C THR A 104 -10.12 5.96 -17.29
N GLN A 105 -9.59 5.01 -16.53
CA GLN A 105 -9.13 3.74 -17.09
C GLN A 105 -10.28 2.97 -17.77
N LEU A 106 -9.95 2.31 -18.88
CA LEU A 106 -10.88 1.48 -19.63
C LEU A 106 -10.40 0.02 -19.60
N PHE A 107 -11.27 -0.89 -19.19
CA PHE A 107 -11.05 -2.32 -19.36
C PHE A 107 -11.92 -2.83 -20.51
N ARG A 108 -11.28 -3.34 -21.57
CA ARG A 108 -11.95 -3.85 -22.78
C ARG A 108 -12.97 -2.86 -23.37
N GLY A 109 -12.62 -1.57 -23.37
CA GLY A 109 -13.43 -0.48 -23.92
C GLY A 109 -14.58 0.00 -23.02
N ARG A 110 -14.67 -0.50 -21.78
CA ARG A 110 -15.64 -0.02 -20.78
C ARG A 110 -14.90 0.68 -19.64
N PRO A 111 -15.45 1.77 -19.06
CA PRO A 111 -14.90 2.36 -17.84
C PRO A 111 -14.71 1.29 -16.76
N SER A 112 -13.51 1.27 -16.17
CA SER A 112 -13.18 0.38 -15.06
C SER A 112 -13.14 1.19 -13.77
N ASP A 113 -14.22 1.09 -13.01
CA ASP A 113 -14.38 1.64 -11.67
C ASP A 113 -13.85 0.70 -10.58
N PHE A 114 -13.47 -0.52 -10.94
CA PHE A 114 -12.96 -1.54 -10.02
C PHE A 114 -11.46 -1.36 -9.71
N GLY A 115 -11.14 -1.46 -8.43
CA GLY A 115 -9.83 -1.83 -7.90
C GLY A 115 -9.89 -3.26 -7.37
N GLU A 116 -9.80 -4.24 -8.28
CA GLU A 116 -9.32 -5.60 -8.04
C GLU A 116 -8.38 -5.99 -9.19
#